data_AF-A0A6V8F423-F1
#
_entry.id   AF-A0A6V8F423-F1
#
_cell.length_a   1.000
_cell.length_b   1.000
_cell.length_c   1.000
_cell.angle_alpha   90.00
_cell.angle_beta   90.00
_cell.angle_gamma   90.00
#
_symmetry.space_group_name_H-M   'P 1'
#
loop_
_entity.id
_entity.type
_entity.pdbx_description
1 polymer ?
#
loop_
_entity_poly.entity_id
_entity_poly.type
_entity_poly.pdbx_seq_one_letter_code
_entity_poly.pdbx_strand_id
1 'polypeptide(L)' 'MDQEEILKKYTGEWILLFNDQIVDHSVNLEDVLRAADEKYPAQKFPEDTIKISKVLSGSIHLH' A
#
# COMPACT_ATOMS: atom_id res chain seq x y z
N MET A 1 -7.21 -0.19 -17.32
CA MET A 1 -8.28 0.41 -16.51
C MET A 1 -7.69 0.81 -15.17
N ASP A 2 -7.31 2.09 -15.09
CA ASP A 2 -7.59 2.97 -13.95
C ASP A 2 -6.86 2.78 -12.60
N GLN A 3 -5.55 2.50 -12.60
CA GLN A 3 -4.76 2.71 -11.38
C GLN A 3 -4.95 4.13 -10.82
N GLU A 4 -5.11 5.14 -11.68
CA GLU A 4 -5.43 6.51 -11.28
C GLU A 4 -6.81 6.66 -10.58
N GLU A 5 -7.85 5.94 -11.01
CA GLU A 5 -9.15 6.02 -10.31
C GLU A 5 -9.13 5.28 -8.99
N ILE A 6 -8.39 4.16 -8.91
CA ILE A 6 -8.20 3.41 -7.67
C ILE A 6 -7.44 4.27 -6.66
N LEU A 7 -6.38 4.97 -7.10
CA LEU A 7 -5.66 5.92 -6.26
C LEU A 7 -6.56 7.10 -5.85
N LYS A 8 -7.43 7.61 -6.73
CA LYS A 8 -8.41 8.63 -6.34
C LYS A 8 -9.34 8.14 -5.23
N LYS A 9 -9.75 6.87 -5.23
CA LYS A 9 -10.58 6.29 -4.16
C LYS A 9 -9.86 6.24 -2.82
N TYR A 10 -8.56 5.96 -2.80
CA TYR A 10 -7.76 5.85 -1.58
C TYR A 10 -7.07 7.16 -1.18
N THR A 11 -7.53 8.29 -1.70
CA THR A 11 -6.93 9.60 -1.44
C THR A 11 -6.92 9.93 0.05
N GLY A 12 -5.74 10.17 0.61
CA GLY A 12 -5.55 10.43 2.04
C GLY A 12 -5.24 9.17 2.86
N GLU A 13 -5.34 7.99 2.24
CA GLU A 13 -5.09 6.70 2.88
C GLU A 13 -3.69 6.16 2.55
N TRP A 14 -3.25 5.24 3.38
CA TRP A 14 -2.08 4.40 3.14
C TRP A 14 -2.52 3.15 2.41
N ILE A 15 -1.81 2.80 1.34
CA ILE A 15 -2.02 1.58 0.59
C ILE A 15 -0.84 0.64 0.79
N LEU A 16 -1.15 -0.64 0.97
CA LEU A 16 -0.18 -1.72 1.02
C LEU A 16 -0.11 -2.39 -0.33
N LEU A 17 1.06 -2.32 -0.93
CA LEU A 17 1.40 -2.93 -2.20
C LEU A 17 2.26 -4.15 -1.92
N PHE A 18 1.76 -5.32 -2.27
CA PHE A 18 2.50 -6.57 -2.24
C PHE A 18 2.73 -7.01 -3.69
N ASN A 19 3.99 -7.10 -4.13
CA ASN A 19 4.35 -7.33 -5.55
C ASN A 19 3.60 -6.43 -6.52
N ASP A 20 3.64 -5.12 -6.27
CA ASP A 20 2.97 -4.12 -7.11
C ASP A 20 1.42 -4.28 -7.22
N GLN A 21 0.82 -5.11 -6.36
CA GLN A 21 -0.63 -5.24 -6.22
C GLN A 21 -1.12 -4.67 -4.90
N ILE A 22 -2.18 -3.86 -4.93
CA ILE A 22 -2.79 -3.33 -3.71
C ILE A 22 -3.54 -4.48 -3.03
N VAL A 23 -3.06 -4.87 -1.86
CA VAL A 23 -3.67 -5.94 -1.06
C VAL A 23 -4.38 -5.41 0.18
N ASP A 24 -4.03 -4.21 0.63
CA ASP A 24 -4.64 -3.58 1.80
C ASP A 24 -4.59 -2.04 1.70
N HIS A 25 -5.47 -1.36 2.42
CA HIS A 25 -5.51 0.10 2.51
C HIS A 25 -6.14 0.55 3.83
N SER A 26 -5.63 1.64 4.40
CA SER A 26 -6.20 2.25 5.60
C SER A 26 -5.74 3.69 5.79
N VAL A 27 -6.59 4.51 6.42
CA VAL A 27 -6.24 5.89 6.81
C VAL A 27 -5.07 5.92 7.81
N ASN A 28 -4.96 4.90 8.66
CA ASN A 28 -3.95 4.81 9.72
C ASN A 28 -2.73 3.99 9.27
N LEU A 29 -1.54 4.57 9.35
CA LEU A 29 -0.28 3.90 9.02
C LEU A 29 -0.03 2.67 9.91
N GLU A 30 -0.34 2.76 11.20
CA GLU A 30 -0.14 1.65 12.15
C GLU A 30 -0.97 0.42 11.77
N ASP A 31 -2.19 0.63 11.27
CA ASP A 31 -3.06 -0.45 10.82
C ASP A 31 -2.46 -1.15 9.59
N VAL A 32 -1.96 -0.36 8.62
CA VAL A 32 -1.28 -0.88 7.43
C VAL A 32 0.01 -1.62 7.78
N LEU A 33 0.82 -1.08 8.68
CA LEU A 33 2.06 -1.73 9.14
C LEU A 33 1.77 -3.05 9.84
N ARG A 34 0.75 -3.07 10.69
CA ARG A 34 0.33 -4.28 11.40
C ARG A 34 -0.24 -5.31 10.43
N ALA A 35 -1.02 -4.89 9.44
CA ALA A 35 -1.47 -5.78 8.36
C ALA A 35 -0.30 -6.32 7.52
N ALA A 36 0.72 -5.50 7.25
CA ALA A 36 1.94 -5.93 6.58
C ALA A 36 2.64 -7.05 7.36
N ASP A 37 2.82 -6.84 8.66
CA ASP A 37 3.53 -7.79 9.53
C ASP A 37 2.72 -9.08 9.77
N GLU A 38 1.42 -8.96 10.03
CA GLU A 38 0.55 -10.12 10.30
C GLU A 38 0.25 -10.95 9.04
N LYS A 39 -0.03 -10.31 7.90
CA LYS A 39 -0.44 -11.01 6.67
C LYS A 39 0.75 -11.35 5.76
N TYR A 40 1.78 -10.51 5.73
CA TYR A 40 2.93 -10.62 4.83
C TYR A 40 4.26 -10.59 5.59
N PRO A 41 4.50 -11.51 6.54
CA PRO A 41 5.75 -11.53 7.27
C PRO A 41 6.93 -11.74 6.32
N ALA A 42 7.95 -10.88 6.43
CA ALA A 42 9.15 -10.90 5.59
C ALA A 42 9.90 -12.25 5.61
N GLN A 43 9.69 -13.05 6.67
CA GLN A 43 10.21 -14.41 6.78
C GLN A 43 9.58 -15.41 5.81
N LYS A 44 8.33 -15.17 5.40
CA LYS A 44 7.55 -16.08 4.55
C LYS A 44 7.65 -15.71 3.07
N PHE A 45 7.98 -14.46 2.80
CA PHE A 45 8.06 -13.86 1.49
C PHE A 45 9.38 -13.08 1.33
N PRO A 46 10.55 -13.75 1.35
CA PRO A 46 11.85 -13.09 1.28
C PRO A 46 12.16 -12.51 -0.10
N GLU A 47 11.47 -12.97 -1.15
CA GLU A 47 11.63 -12.50 -2.54
C GLU A 47 10.57 -11.48 -2.93
N ASP A 48 9.47 -11.38 -2.18
CA ASP A 48 8.37 -10.48 -2.48
C ASP A 48 8.63 -9.09 -1.89
N THR A 49 8.28 -8.06 -2.66
CA THR A 49 8.48 -6.67 -2.24
C THR A 49 7.19 -6.11 -1.66
N ILE A 50 7.22 -5.78 -0.37
CA ILE A 50 6.16 -5.00 0.30
C ILE A 50 6.53 -3.52 0.19
N LYS A 51 5.63 -2.72 -0.40
CA LYS A 51 5.74 -1.26 -0.45
C LYS A 51 4.52 -0.67 0.25
N ILE A 52 4.74 0.32 1.09
CA ILE A 52 3.67 1.09 1.73
C ILE A 52 3.75 2.49 1.16
N SER A 53 2.68 2.93 0.52
CA SER A 53 2.61 4.24 -0.12
C SER A 53 1.44 5.02 0.45
N LYS A 54 1.66 6.29 0.79
CA LYS A 54 0.56 7.19 1.14
C LYS A 54 0.02 7.83 -0.13
N VAL A 55 -1.28 7.74 -0.34
CA VAL A 55 -1.92 8.45 -1.44
C VAL A 55 -2.13 9.90 -1.02
N LEU A 56 -1.18 10.75 -1.36
CA LEU A 56 -1.33 12.19 -1.23
C LEU A 56 -2.13 12.68 -2.44
N SER A 57 -3.33 13.20 -2.16
CA SER A 57 -4.32 13.68 -3.13
C SER A 57 -3.71 14.22 -4.44
N GLY A 58 -3.93 13.47 -5.52
CA GLY A 58 -3.81 13.95 -6.89
C GLY A 58 -2.44 13.87 -7.58
N SER A 59 -1.33 13.58 -6.91
CA SER A 59 -0.03 13.41 -7.59
C SER A 59 0.95 12.65 -6.69
N ILE A 60 1.13 11.34 -6.91
CA ILE A 60 2.22 10.62 -6.27
C ILE A 60 3.51 11.01 -6.99
N HIS A 61 4.35 11.84 -6.35
CA HIS A 61 5.76 11.94 -6.72
C HIS A 61 6.46 10.68 -6.22
N LEU A 62 6.81 9.77 -7.13
CA LEU A 62 7.78 8.73 -6.86
C LEU A 62 9.17 9.40 -6.79
N HIS A 63 9.87 9.21 -5.67
CA HIS A 63 11.28 9.58 -5.53
C HIS A 63 12.15 8.33 -5.51
#